data_AF-A0A0B2QUH9-F1
#
_entry.id   AF-A0A0B2QUH9-F1
#
_cell.length_a   1.000
_cell.length_b   1.000
_cell.length_c   1.000
_cell.angle_alpha   90.00
_cell.angle_beta   90.00
_cell.angle_gamma   90.00
#
_symmetry.space_group_name_H-M   'P 1'
#
loop_
_entity.id
_entity.type
_entity.pdbx_description
1 polymer ?
#
loop_
_entity_poly.entity_id
_entity_poly.type
_entity_poly.pdbx_seq_one_letter_code
_entity_poly.pdbx_strand_id
1 'polypeptide(L)'
;LLWDSVRQLKQASQIKLWCVLGDFNCIRNPNERIGKTARLVGDNSMQEFNEWIEDMELLEVPNVGRQYTWFRPNGESKSRLDRALISPEWRDMWPESVQFTLARNFSDHCPIRIKANNVDWGPKPFRIFNCWLTDKSFKDVVNHCWNSVQVSGWGAYVLKEKIKRLKGRLKIWNKEEYGDTFKKVQQLEVELNKLEEDTLHRHMADLETSRRKKLQEDLWVAAQAHETLLRQKSRTRWLKEGDCNTRFFHVRVNANRNRNSIKGLLIEGVWTDEPNKVKEEIRTFFSNRFHEADFQRPRIDGISFKSLDHQQNSMLVAPFQESEIQNAVWDCGNDKSPGPDGINFRFIKQFWDTLKHDIFRYIHEFHANGAIPRGCNASFIALIPKISNPQHLGEYKPISLIGCMYKIV
;
A
#
# COMPACT_ATOMS: atom_id res chain seq x y z
N LEU A 1 -23.55 -3.55 -32.94
CA LEU A 1 -24.30 -4.84 -32.86
C LEU A 1 -23.86 -5.67 -31.65
N LEU A 2 -22.71 -6.39 -31.67
CA LEU A 2 -22.29 -7.21 -30.51
C LEU A 2 -22.12 -6.39 -29.23
N TRP A 3 -21.39 -5.28 -29.30
CA TRP A 3 -21.14 -4.38 -28.17
C TRP A 3 -22.42 -3.84 -27.52
N ASP A 4 -23.39 -3.43 -28.35
CA ASP A 4 -24.68 -2.93 -27.91
C ASP A 4 -25.54 -4.02 -27.28
N SER A 5 -25.52 -5.24 -27.83
CA SER A 5 -26.23 -6.39 -27.25
C SER A 5 -25.69 -6.73 -25.86
N VAL A 6 -24.36 -6.74 -25.67
CA VAL A 6 -23.77 -6.97 -24.34
C VAL A 6 -24.10 -5.82 -23.38
N ARG A 7 -24.15 -4.58 -23.87
CA ARG A 7 -24.56 -3.41 -23.07
C ARG A 7 -26.02 -3.53 -22.60
N GLN A 8 -26.93 -3.89 -23.49
CA GLN A 8 -28.34 -4.11 -23.16
C GLN A 8 -28.52 -5.26 -22.17
N LEU A 9 -27.78 -6.36 -22.33
CA LEU A 9 -27.78 -7.48 -21.38
C LEU A 9 -27.33 -7.06 -19.98
N LYS A 10 -26.29 -6.21 -19.88
CA LYS A 10 -25.84 -5.68 -18.59
C LYS A 10 -26.90 -4.78 -17.96
N GLN A 11 -27.50 -3.88 -18.74
CA GLN A 11 -28.52 -2.94 -18.25
C GLN A 11 -29.82 -3.63 -17.80
N ALA A 12 -30.22 -4.71 -18.48
CA ALA A 12 -31.41 -5.48 -18.15
C ALA A 12 -31.20 -6.45 -16.97
N SER A 13 -29.95 -6.73 -16.58
CA SER A 13 -29.63 -7.71 -15.55
C SER A 13 -29.57 -7.10 -14.16
N GLN A 14 -30.10 -7.84 -13.17
CA GLN A 14 -29.94 -7.51 -11.75
C GLN A 14 -28.60 -8.04 -11.17
N ILE A 15 -27.87 -8.86 -11.93
CA ILE A 15 -26.60 -9.43 -11.50
C ILE A 15 -25.53 -8.34 -11.55
N LYS A 16 -24.82 -8.13 -10.43
CA LYS A 16 -23.72 -7.14 -10.34
C LYS A 16 -22.34 -7.74 -10.62
N LEU A 17 -22.17 -9.04 -10.44
CA LEU A 17 -20.91 -9.75 -10.68
C LEU A 17 -20.81 -10.13 -12.17
N TRP A 18 -20.14 -9.31 -12.96
CA TRP A 18 -19.92 -9.58 -14.38
C TRP A 18 -18.48 -9.98 -14.65
N CYS A 19 -18.31 -10.97 -15.51
CA CYS A 19 -17.04 -11.32 -16.13
C CYS A 19 -17.31 -11.57 -17.62
N VAL A 20 -16.80 -10.69 -18.49
CA VAL A 20 -16.83 -10.83 -19.94
C VAL A 20 -15.47 -11.36 -20.37
N LEU A 21 -15.45 -12.58 -20.90
CA LEU A 21 -14.25 -13.33 -21.21
C LEU A 21 -14.32 -13.86 -22.64
N GLY A 22 -13.26 -13.68 -23.41
CA GLY A 22 -13.14 -14.30 -24.73
C GLY A 22 -12.23 -13.54 -25.66
N ASP A 23 -12.27 -13.93 -26.94
CA ASP A 23 -11.65 -13.22 -28.05
C ASP A 23 -12.51 -12.03 -28.46
N PHE A 24 -11.98 -10.82 -28.26
CA PHE A 24 -12.66 -9.58 -28.66
C PHE A 24 -12.24 -9.09 -30.05
N ASN A 25 -11.26 -9.73 -30.69
CA ASN A 25 -10.62 -9.29 -31.93
C ASN A 25 -10.05 -7.85 -31.92
N CYS A 26 -9.97 -7.22 -30.74
CA CYS A 26 -9.50 -5.85 -30.56
C CYS A 26 -8.31 -5.78 -29.59
N ILE A 27 -7.35 -4.90 -29.92
CA ILE A 27 -6.29 -4.49 -29.01
C ILE A 27 -6.70 -3.19 -28.30
N ARG A 28 -6.23 -2.97 -27.07
CA ARG A 28 -6.49 -1.73 -26.32
C ARG A 28 -5.40 -0.69 -26.46
N ASN A 29 -4.15 -1.16 -26.64
CA ASN A 29 -2.96 -0.31 -26.73
C ASN A 29 -2.09 -0.76 -27.91
N PRO A 30 -1.31 0.15 -28.53
CA PRO A 30 -0.46 -0.20 -29.67
C PRO A 30 0.59 -1.27 -29.33
N ASN A 31 1.06 -1.29 -28.08
CA ASN A 31 2.04 -2.26 -27.58
C ASN A 31 1.48 -3.68 -27.41
N GLU A 32 0.19 -3.91 -27.65
CA GLU A 32 -0.45 -5.23 -27.60
C GLU A 32 -0.34 -5.99 -28.93
N ARG A 33 0.31 -5.41 -29.94
CA ARG A 33 0.54 -6.01 -31.24
C ARG A 33 1.99 -5.82 -31.69
N ILE A 34 2.57 -6.87 -32.26
CA ILE A 34 3.85 -6.83 -32.97
C ILE A 34 3.61 -7.40 -34.38
N GLY A 35 4.04 -6.69 -35.43
CA GLY A 35 3.96 -7.14 -36.82
C GLY A 35 4.69 -6.20 -37.79
N LYS A 36 5.03 -6.69 -38.99
CA LYS A 36 5.81 -5.94 -40.01
C LYS A 36 5.07 -4.74 -40.59
N THR A 37 3.74 -4.76 -40.58
CA THR A 37 2.92 -3.63 -41.01
C THR A 37 2.62 -2.77 -39.80
N ALA A 38 3.41 -1.71 -39.61
CA ALA A 38 3.04 -0.54 -38.80
C ALA A 38 1.88 0.24 -39.46
N ARG A 39 0.90 -0.45 -40.03
CA ARG A 39 -0.41 0.16 -40.22
C ARG A 39 -0.94 0.27 -38.81
N LEU A 40 -1.04 1.51 -38.33
CA LEU A 40 -1.95 1.91 -37.27
C LEU A 40 -3.30 1.28 -37.61
N VAL A 41 -3.55 0.06 -37.12
CA VAL A 41 -4.84 -0.59 -37.31
C VAL A 41 -5.79 0.20 -36.43
N GLY A 42 -6.38 1.22 -37.04
CA GLY A 42 -7.49 2.06 -36.60
C GLY A 42 -7.45 2.52 -35.15
N ASP A 43 -6.94 3.73 -34.90
CA ASP A 43 -7.21 4.48 -33.66
C ASP A 43 -8.70 4.39 -33.30
N ASN A 44 -9.60 4.50 -34.28
CA ASN A 44 -11.04 4.36 -34.06
C ASN A 44 -11.45 3.00 -33.47
N SER A 45 -10.92 1.87 -33.95
CA SER A 45 -11.33 0.56 -33.43
C SER A 45 -10.83 0.31 -32.00
N MET A 46 -9.64 0.82 -31.68
CA MET A 46 -9.08 0.78 -30.33
C MET A 46 -9.82 1.73 -29.39
N GLN A 47 -10.16 2.92 -29.90
CA GLN A 47 -10.93 3.93 -29.19
C GLN A 47 -12.33 3.43 -28.89
N GLU A 48 -13.09 2.97 -29.89
CA GLU A 48 -14.43 2.39 -29.73
C GLU A 48 -14.44 1.23 -28.72
N PHE A 49 -13.41 0.38 -28.75
CA PHE A 49 -13.29 -0.71 -27.78
C PHE A 49 -13.02 -0.21 -26.36
N ASN A 50 -12.14 0.78 -26.19
CA ASN A 50 -11.87 1.38 -24.89
C ASN A 50 -13.09 2.16 -24.36
N GLU A 51 -13.79 2.91 -25.21
CA GLU A 51 -15.05 3.60 -24.89
C GLU A 51 -16.12 2.59 -24.47
N TRP A 52 -16.26 1.47 -25.17
CA TRP A 52 -17.19 0.42 -24.77
C TRP A 52 -16.84 -0.19 -23.40
N ILE A 53 -15.56 -0.40 -23.10
CA ILE A 53 -15.11 -0.88 -21.77
C ILE A 53 -15.48 0.14 -20.69
N GLU A 54 -15.28 1.43 -20.96
CA GLU A 54 -15.60 2.53 -20.05
C GLU A 54 -17.11 2.68 -19.81
N ASP A 55 -17.92 2.67 -20.87
CA ASP A 55 -19.39 2.67 -20.81
C ASP A 55 -19.94 1.49 -20.01
N MET A 56 -19.30 0.33 -20.16
CA MET A 56 -19.64 -0.88 -19.45
C MET A 56 -19.06 -0.90 -18.03
N GLU A 57 -18.33 0.13 -17.61
CA GLU A 57 -17.63 0.22 -16.31
C GLU A 57 -16.80 -1.03 -15.99
N LEU A 58 -16.24 -1.66 -17.03
CA LEU A 58 -15.50 -2.90 -16.89
C LEU A 58 -14.03 -2.62 -16.60
N LEU A 59 -13.45 -3.51 -15.82
CA LEU A 59 -12.06 -3.44 -15.41
C LEU A 59 -11.31 -4.63 -15.99
N GLU A 60 -10.23 -4.37 -16.72
CA GLU A 60 -9.39 -5.45 -17.22
C GLU A 60 -8.65 -6.16 -16.09
N VAL A 61 -8.66 -7.48 -16.17
CA VAL A 61 -7.90 -8.35 -15.27
C VAL A 61 -6.41 -8.32 -15.67
N PRO A 62 -5.47 -8.12 -14.75
CA PRO A 62 -4.04 -8.16 -15.04
C PRO A 62 -3.63 -9.46 -15.74
N ASN A 63 -3.00 -9.35 -16.92
CA ASN A 63 -2.45 -10.50 -17.63
C ASN A 63 -1.02 -10.79 -17.17
N VAL A 64 -0.76 -12.04 -16.76
CA VAL A 64 0.53 -12.52 -16.26
C VAL A 64 1.06 -13.67 -17.13
N GLY A 65 2.38 -13.81 -17.20
CA GLY A 65 3.06 -14.75 -18.09
C GLY A 65 3.09 -14.27 -19.53
N ARG A 66 2.61 -15.08 -20.48
CA ARG A 66 2.69 -14.73 -21.91
C ARG A 66 1.85 -13.49 -22.22
N GLN A 67 2.45 -12.54 -22.96
CA GLN A 67 1.84 -11.25 -23.24
C GLN A 67 0.81 -11.27 -24.38
N TYR A 68 0.96 -12.21 -25.31
CA TYR A 68 0.15 -12.32 -26.53
C TYR A 68 -0.69 -13.59 -26.47
N THR A 69 -1.95 -13.46 -26.87
CA THR A 69 -2.91 -14.55 -26.88
C THR A 69 -3.15 -15.08 -28.27
N TRP A 70 -2.76 -14.36 -29.32
CA TRP A 70 -2.91 -14.78 -30.71
C TRP A 70 -1.60 -14.63 -31.49
N PHE A 71 -1.36 -15.56 -32.40
CA PHE A 71 -0.17 -15.61 -33.24
C PHE A 71 -0.57 -15.98 -34.68
N ARG A 72 -0.17 -15.17 -35.66
CA ARG A 72 -0.31 -15.57 -37.07
C ARG A 72 0.41 -16.90 -37.30
N PRO A 73 -0.16 -17.83 -38.08
CA PRO A 73 0.49 -19.10 -38.41
C PRO A 73 1.89 -18.95 -39.02
N ASN A 74 2.12 -17.87 -39.79
CA ASN A 74 3.42 -17.57 -40.40
C ASN A 74 4.44 -16.91 -39.44
N GLY A 75 4.08 -16.69 -38.18
CA GLY A 75 4.94 -16.09 -37.15
C GLY A 75 5.20 -14.59 -37.29
N GLU A 76 4.68 -13.95 -38.33
CA GLU A 76 5.00 -12.54 -38.63
C GLU A 76 4.24 -11.53 -37.77
N SER A 77 3.19 -11.95 -37.07
CA SER A 77 2.47 -11.07 -36.16
C SER A 77 1.94 -11.82 -34.94
N LYS A 78 1.87 -11.09 -33.83
CA LYS A 78 1.25 -11.55 -32.58
C LYS A 78 0.45 -10.43 -31.95
N SER A 79 -0.65 -10.76 -31.29
CA SER A 79 -1.58 -9.79 -30.69
C SER A 79 -2.20 -10.31 -29.40
N ARG A 80 -2.64 -9.40 -28.52
CA ARG A 80 -3.47 -9.73 -27.35
C ARG A 80 -4.93 -9.43 -27.68
N LEU A 81 -5.66 -10.46 -28.06
CA LEU A 81 -7.07 -10.36 -28.48
C LEU A 81 -8.01 -10.93 -27.41
N ASP A 82 -7.54 -11.93 -26.68
CA ASP A 82 -8.30 -12.64 -25.66
C ASP A 82 -8.08 -11.99 -24.29
N ARG A 83 -9.17 -11.58 -23.64
CA ARG A 83 -9.09 -10.92 -22.32
C ARG A 83 -10.27 -11.22 -21.42
N ALA A 84 -10.05 -10.97 -20.13
CA ALA A 84 -11.05 -10.99 -19.08
C ALA A 84 -11.34 -9.56 -18.62
N LEU A 85 -12.59 -9.15 -18.71
CA LEU A 85 -13.10 -7.87 -18.25
C LEU A 85 -14.11 -8.11 -17.13
N ILE A 86 -13.93 -7.49 -15.97
CA ILE A 86 -14.73 -7.76 -14.77
C ILE A 86 -15.41 -6.51 -14.23
N SER A 87 -16.56 -6.66 -13.59
CA SER A 87 -17.21 -5.53 -12.90
C SER A 87 -16.44 -5.09 -11.64
N PRO A 88 -16.65 -3.85 -11.15
CA PRO A 88 -16.10 -3.40 -9.87
C PRO A 88 -16.48 -4.31 -8.70
N GLU A 89 -17.70 -4.84 -8.69
CA GLU A 89 -18.20 -5.75 -7.65
C GLU A 89 -17.46 -7.09 -7.67
N TRP A 90 -17.14 -7.62 -8.86
CA TRP A 90 -16.29 -8.80 -8.98
C TRP A 90 -14.91 -8.53 -8.38
N ARG A 91 -14.34 -7.36 -8.65
CA ARG A 91 -13.04 -6.95 -8.11
C ARG A 91 -13.05 -6.78 -6.59
N ASP A 92 -14.15 -6.29 -6.02
CA ASP A 92 -14.26 -6.16 -4.57
C ASP A 92 -14.34 -7.53 -3.88
N MET A 93 -14.99 -8.51 -4.51
CA MET A 93 -15.07 -9.88 -4.02
C MET A 93 -13.76 -10.66 -4.22
N TRP A 94 -13.11 -10.49 -5.38
CA TRP A 94 -11.87 -11.18 -5.76
C TRP A 94 -10.78 -10.20 -6.24
N PRO A 95 -10.19 -9.42 -5.31
CA PRO A 95 -9.23 -8.36 -5.65
C PRO A 95 -7.91 -8.87 -6.21
N GLU A 96 -7.62 -10.16 -6.05
CA GLU A 96 -6.39 -10.80 -6.53
C GLU A 96 -6.59 -11.58 -7.84
N SER A 97 -7.71 -11.35 -8.54
CA SER A 97 -7.96 -11.94 -9.86
C SER A 97 -6.85 -11.59 -10.85
N VAL A 98 -6.30 -12.61 -11.51
CA VAL A 98 -5.29 -12.50 -12.56
C VAL A 98 -5.65 -13.40 -13.74
N GLN A 99 -5.26 -12.99 -14.95
CA GLN A 99 -5.40 -13.75 -16.17
C GLN A 99 -4.05 -14.38 -16.54
N PHE A 100 -4.05 -15.68 -16.78
CA PHE A 100 -2.91 -16.42 -17.31
C PHE A 100 -3.13 -16.73 -18.78
N THR A 101 -2.12 -16.45 -19.60
CA THR A 101 -2.07 -16.96 -20.98
C THR A 101 -1.30 -18.27 -21.01
N LEU A 102 -2.01 -19.37 -21.28
CA LEU A 102 -1.47 -20.73 -21.24
C LEU A 102 -0.68 -21.07 -22.51
N ALA A 103 -0.01 -22.22 -22.49
CA ALA A 103 0.68 -22.73 -23.66
C ALA A 103 -0.31 -23.04 -24.78
N ARG A 104 0.02 -22.55 -25.99
CA ARG A 104 -0.70 -22.85 -27.22
C ARG A 104 -0.50 -24.32 -27.60
N ASN A 105 -1.55 -24.95 -28.10
CA ASN A 105 -1.50 -26.27 -28.74
C ASN A 105 -1.61 -26.13 -30.28
N PHE A 106 -2.79 -26.40 -30.84
CA PHE A 106 -3.10 -26.43 -32.28
C PHE A 106 -3.81 -25.16 -32.78
N SER A 107 -4.42 -24.38 -31.88
CA SER A 107 -5.07 -23.11 -32.24
C SER A 107 -4.04 -22.03 -32.54
N ASP A 108 -4.40 -21.02 -33.34
CA ASP A 108 -3.66 -19.77 -33.47
C ASP A 108 -3.82 -18.87 -32.24
N HIS A 109 -4.82 -19.17 -31.38
CA HIS A 109 -5.00 -18.59 -30.04
C HIS A 109 -4.40 -19.45 -28.91
N CYS A 110 -3.98 -18.78 -27.85
CA CYS A 110 -3.58 -19.36 -26.57
C CYS A 110 -4.79 -19.37 -25.62
N PRO A 111 -5.08 -20.49 -24.95
CA PRO A 111 -6.10 -20.52 -23.91
C PRO A 111 -5.78 -19.52 -22.79
N ILE A 112 -6.80 -18.82 -22.31
CA ILE A 112 -6.69 -17.93 -21.14
C ILE A 112 -7.40 -18.52 -19.94
N ARG A 113 -6.83 -18.32 -18.74
CA ARG A 113 -7.38 -18.79 -17.47
C ARG A 113 -7.41 -17.67 -16.45
N ILE A 114 -8.58 -17.37 -15.89
CA ILE A 114 -8.70 -16.49 -14.73
C ILE A 114 -8.47 -17.31 -13.46
N LYS A 115 -7.66 -16.77 -12.54
CA LYS A 115 -7.42 -17.34 -11.22
C LYS A 115 -7.59 -16.24 -10.17
N ALA A 116 -8.36 -16.53 -9.14
CA ALA A 116 -8.53 -15.67 -7.97
C ALA A 116 -8.07 -16.45 -6.73
N ASN A 117 -6.76 -16.46 -6.47
CA ASN A 117 -6.21 -17.11 -5.28
C ASN A 117 -5.79 -16.06 -4.28
N ASN A 118 -6.17 -16.27 -3.01
CA ASN A 118 -5.67 -15.51 -1.88
C ASN A 118 -4.34 -16.15 -1.47
N VAL A 119 -3.22 -15.55 -1.89
CA VAL A 119 -1.88 -16.11 -1.63
C VAL A 119 -1.35 -15.55 -0.31
N ASP A 120 -0.99 -16.43 0.63
CA ASP A 120 -0.40 -15.99 1.90
C ASP A 120 1.08 -15.60 1.72
N TRP A 121 1.33 -14.30 1.63
CA TRP A 121 2.67 -13.73 1.60
C TRP A 121 3.31 -13.60 3.00
N GLY A 122 2.67 -14.10 4.04
CA GLY A 122 3.12 -14.08 5.43
C GLY A 122 2.51 -12.94 6.25
N PRO A 123 3.03 -12.72 7.47
CA PRO A 123 2.40 -11.81 8.43
C PRO A 123 2.40 -10.36 7.94
N LYS A 124 1.24 -9.72 8.05
CA LYS A 124 1.09 -8.30 7.71
C LYS A 124 1.86 -7.42 8.71
N PRO A 125 2.65 -6.44 8.24
CA PRO A 125 3.36 -5.53 9.14
C PRO A 125 2.39 -4.72 9.99
N PHE A 126 2.73 -4.55 11.27
CA PHE A 126 2.03 -3.61 12.14
C PHE A 126 2.27 -2.17 11.67
N ARG A 127 1.23 -1.33 11.76
CA ARG A 127 1.29 0.11 11.48
C ARG A 127 0.31 0.82 12.40
N ILE A 128 0.71 1.98 12.91
CA ILE A 128 -0.18 2.87 13.65
C ILE A 128 -1.15 3.54 12.67
N PHE A 129 -2.43 3.57 13.05
CA PHE A 129 -3.45 4.32 12.32
C PHE A 129 -3.67 5.70 12.94
N ASN A 130 -3.82 6.70 12.09
CA ASN A 130 -3.98 8.09 12.54
C ASN A 130 -5.28 8.31 13.31
N CYS A 131 -6.33 7.52 13.01
CA CYS A 131 -7.60 7.56 13.74
C CYS A 131 -7.47 7.09 15.20
N TRP A 132 -6.39 6.40 15.57
CA TRP A 132 -6.13 6.05 16.96
C TRP A 132 -5.66 7.26 17.77
N LEU A 133 -5.01 8.24 17.14
CA LEU A 133 -4.42 9.40 17.82
C LEU A 133 -5.46 10.34 18.44
N THR A 134 -6.70 10.28 17.96
CA THR A 134 -7.83 11.06 18.48
C THR A 134 -8.50 10.38 19.67
N ASP A 135 -8.28 9.07 19.86
CA ASP A 135 -8.88 8.30 20.93
C ASP A 135 -8.15 8.53 22.27
N LYS A 136 -8.90 8.79 23.34
CA LYS A 136 -8.32 9.03 24.67
C LYS A 136 -7.66 7.77 25.24
N SER A 137 -8.32 6.62 25.11
CA SER A 137 -7.80 5.33 25.61
C SER A 137 -6.47 4.98 24.93
N PHE A 138 -6.31 5.31 23.65
CA PHE A 138 -5.05 5.14 22.95
C PHE A 138 -3.92 5.96 23.58
N LYS A 139 -4.17 7.25 23.88
CA LYS A 139 -3.17 8.12 24.51
C LYS A 139 -2.78 7.60 25.89
N ASP A 140 -3.75 7.14 26.66
CA ASP A 140 -3.53 6.58 27.99
C ASP A 140 -2.68 5.31 27.92
N VAL A 141 -2.98 4.39 26.98
CA VAL A 141 -2.18 3.18 26.76
C VAL A 141 -0.75 3.51 26.35
N VAL A 142 -0.54 4.49 25.46
CA VAL A 142 0.82 4.88 25.03
C VAL A 142 1.61 5.44 26.20
N ASN A 143 1.07 6.41 26.92
CA ASN A 143 1.76 7.04 28.05
C ASN A 143 2.03 6.05 29.18
N HIS A 144 1.04 5.24 29.55
CA HIS A 144 1.21 4.23 30.58
C HIS A 144 2.25 3.17 30.18
N CYS A 145 2.16 2.64 28.95
CA CYS A 145 3.09 1.62 28.47
C CYS A 145 4.51 2.17 28.34
N TRP A 146 4.68 3.42 27.88
CA TRP A 146 6.00 4.00 27.72
C TRP A 146 6.70 4.27 29.05
N ASN A 147 5.97 4.81 30.03
CA ASN A 147 6.53 5.19 31.33
C ASN A 147 6.71 4.00 32.29
N SER A 148 5.90 2.94 32.16
CA SER A 148 6.04 1.72 32.97
C SER A 148 7.21 0.83 32.56
N VAL A 149 7.71 0.99 31.32
CA VAL A 149 8.77 0.14 30.79
C VAL A 149 10.14 0.66 31.25
N GLN A 150 10.73 -0.07 32.20
CA GLN A 150 12.13 0.09 32.59
C GLN A 150 13.01 -0.84 31.76
N VAL A 151 13.88 -0.27 30.94
CA VAL A 151 14.90 -0.98 30.15
C VAL A 151 16.22 -0.26 30.34
N SER A 152 17.26 -1.00 30.70
CA SER A 152 18.62 -0.49 30.84
C SER A 152 19.47 -0.85 29.62
N GLY A 153 20.63 -0.20 29.51
CA GLY A 153 21.55 -0.35 28.37
C GLY A 153 21.50 0.84 27.42
N TRP A 154 22.06 0.65 26.23
CA TRP A 154 22.24 1.70 25.22
C TRP A 154 20.91 2.32 24.76
N GLY A 155 20.89 3.63 24.50
CA GLY A 155 19.72 4.45 24.19
C GLY A 155 18.87 3.89 23.06
N ALA A 156 19.45 3.47 21.93
CA ALA A 156 18.60 2.84 20.91
C ALA A 156 18.12 1.44 21.26
N TYR A 157 18.85 0.70 22.11
CA TYR A 157 18.35 -0.58 22.59
C TYR A 157 17.11 -0.36 23.48
N VAL A 158 17.19 0.61 24.40
CA VAL A 158 16.06 1.05 25.24
C VAL A 158 14.88 1.45 24.37
N LEU A 159 15.11 2.33 23.39
CA LEU A 159 14.06 2.84 22.51
C LEU A 159 13.44 1.71 21.66
N LYS A 160 14.27 0.83 21.09
CA LYS A 160 13.84 -0.33 20.31
C LYS A 160 12.94 -1.25 21.14
N GLU A 161 13.34 -1.59 22.37
CA GLU A 161 12.55 -2.49 23.22
C GLU A 161 11.27 -1.81 23.74
N LYS A 162 11.30 -0.51 24.05
CA LYS A 162 10.08 0.27 24.36
C LYS A 162 9.09 0.25 23.20
N ILE A 163 9.53 0.54 21.97
CA ILE A 163 8.70 0.48 20.76
C ILE A 163 8.13 -0.92 20.53
N LYS A 164 8.96 -1.96 20.71
CA LYS A 164 8.53 -3.36 20.54
C LYS A 164 7.45 -3.75 21.53
N ARG A 165 7.60 -3.38 22.82
CA ARG A 165 6.58 -3.62 23.86
C ARG A 165 5.30 -2.85 23.58
N LEU A 166 5.42 -1.57 23.21
CA LEU A 166 4.28 -0.73 22.83
C LEU A 166 3.51 -1.35 21.66
N LYS A 167 4.19 -1.80 20.61
CA LYS A 167 3.59 -2.51 19.47
C LYS A 167 2.81 -3.76 19.90
N GLY A 168 3.34 -4.52 20.86
CA GLY A 168 2.63 -5.67 21.45
C GLY A 168 1.33 -5.24 22.14
N ARG A 169 1.41 -4.24 23.02
CA ARG A 169 0.25 -3.72 23.76
C ARG A 169 -0.81 -3.12 22.84
N LEU A 170 -0.41 -2.34 21.84
CA LEU A 170 -1.32 -1.72 20.86
C LEU A 170 -2.06 -2.75 20.00
N LYS A 171 -1.44 -3.90 19.69
CA LYS A 171 -2.13 -4.99 18.99
C LYS A 171 -3.26 -5.59 19.83
N ILE A 172 -3.03 -5.75 21.13
CA ILE A 172 -4.02 -6.26 22.09
C ILE A 172 -5.14 -5.23 22.25
N TRP A 173 -4.79 -3.99 22.55
CA TRP A 173 -5.74 -2.87 22.67
C TRP A 173 -6.62 -2.71 21.42
N ASN A 174 -6.03 -2.78 20.22
CA ASN A 174 -6.84 -2.66 19.00
C ASN A 174 -7.82 -3.83 18.82
N LYS A 175 -7.47 -5.03 19.29
CA LYS A 175 -8.32 -6.21 19.19
C LYS A 175 -9.44 -6.21 20.24
N GLU A 176 -9.13 -5.81 21.46
CA GLU A 176 -10.00 -5.94 22.63
C GLU A 176 -10.82 -4.68 22.92
N GLU A 177 -10.29 -3.49 22.66
CA GLU A 177 -10.90 -2.22 23.05
C GLU A 177 -11.34 -1.37 21.85
N TYR A 178 -10.45 -1.13 20.86
CA TYR A 178 -10.79 -0.23 19.74
C TYR A 178 -11.70 -0.86 18.68
N GLY A 179 -11.37 -2.09 18.27
CA GLY A 179 -12.18 -2.89 17.34
C GLY A 179 -12.16 -2.41 15.88
N ASP A 180 -13.13 -2.91 15.12
CA ASP A 180 -13.32 -2.59 13.70
C ASP A 180 -14.24 -1.38 13.54
N THR A 181 -13.69 -0.28 13.04
CA THR A 181 -14.43 0.97 12.86
C THR A 181 -15.61 0.84 11.91
N PHE A 182 -15.51 -0.02 10.88
CA PHE A 182 -16.62 -0.24 9.95
C PHE A 182 -17.78 -0.95 10.62
N LYS A 183 -17.50 -2.02 11.37
CA LYS A 183 -18.53 -2.75 12.12
C LYS A 183 -19.19 -1.85 13.16
N LYS A 184 -18.41 -1.00 13.82
CA LYS A 184 -18.94 -0.03 14.80
C LYS A 184 -19.90 0.96 14.15
N VAL A 185 -19.57 1.48 12.95
CA VAL A 185 -20.49 2.34 12.18
C VAL A 185 -21.79 1.60 11.87
N GLN A 186 -21.71 0.39 11.29
CA GLN A 186 -22.90 -0.40 10.95
C GLN A 186 -23.79 -0.70 12.17
N GLN A 187 -23.18 -1.05 13.30
CA GLN A 187 -23.92 -1.33 14.54
C GLN A 187 -24.64 -0.07 15.05
N LEU A 188 -23.97 1.08 15.07
CA LEU A 188 -24.55 2.33 15.51
C LEU A 188 -25.66 2.82 14.57
N GLU A 189 -25.52 2.64 13.26
CA GLU A 189 -26.58 2.93 12.28
C GLU A 189 -27.82 2.07 12.53
N VAL A 190 -27.64 0.76 12.75
CA VAL A 190 -28.76 -0.16 13.06
C VAL A 190 -29.45 0.22 14.37
N GLU A 191 -28.68 0.54 15.42
CA GLU A 191 -29.25 0.97 16.70
C GLU A 191 -30.00 2.30 16.61
N LEU A 192 -29.46 3.26 15.87
CA LEU A 192 -30.08 4.57 15.67
C LEU A 192 -31.39 4.42 14.88
N ASN A 193 -31.36 3.69 13.76
CA ASN A 193 -32.56 3.45 12.94
C ASN A 193 -33.64 2.71 13.74
N LYS A 194 -33.26 1.69 14.50
CA LYS A 194 -34.19 0.97 15.37
C LYS A 194 -34.85 1.89 16.41
N LEU A 195 -34.08 2.78 17.04
CA LEU A 195 -34.62 3.74 18.00
C LEU A 195 -35.61 4.72 17.34
N GLU A 196 -35.33 5.16 16.11
CA GLU A 196 -36.22 6.02 15.34
C GLU A 196 -37.49 5.28 14.89
N GLU A 197 -37.38 4.02 14.48
CA GLU A 197 -38.53 3.15 14.17
C GLU A 197 -39.42 2.92 15.40
N ASP A 198 -38.84 2.59 16.55
CA ASP A 198 -39.56 2.33 17.81
C ASP A 198 -40.30 3.58 18.35
N THR A 199 -39.95 4.76 17.84
CA THR A 199 -40.49 6.06 18.25
C THR A 199 -41.28 6.76 17.14
N LEU A 200 -41.48 6.12 15.99
CA LEU A 200 -42.11 6.74 14.81
C LEU A 200 -43.52 7.28 15.07
N HIS A 201 -44.27 6.62 15.95
CA HIS A 201 -45.68 6.92 16.24
C HIS A 201 -45.92 7.55 17.61
N ARG A 202 -44.86 7.92 18.34
CA ARG A 202 -44.98 8.54 19.68
C ARG A 202 -43.86 9.53 19.94
N HIS A 203 -44.07 10.43 20.90
CA HIS A 203 -42.97 11.27 21.38
C HIS A 203 -41.91 10.43 22.12
N MET A 204 -40.64 10.75 21.88
CA MET A 204 -39.52 10.16 22.62
C MET A 204 -39.52 10.65 24.06
N ALA A 205 -39.27 9.74 25.01
CA ALA A 205 -38.99 10.11 26.38
C ALA A 205 -37.63 10.85 26.47
N ASP A 206 -37.40 11.59 27.55
CA ASP A 206 -36.14 12.34 27.76
C ASP A 206 -34.90 11.44 27.73
N LEU A 207 -35.03 10.22 28.27
CA LEU A 207 -33.97 9.21 28.25
C LEU A 207 -33.65 8.74 26.82
N GLU A 208 -34.67 8.54 25.99
CA GLU A 208 -34.53 8.12 24.60
C GLU A 208 -33.94 9.25 23.74
N THR A 209 -34.36 10.48 24.00
CA THR A 209 -33.79 11.69 23.36
C THR A 209 -32.30 11.83 23.69
N SER A 210 -31.93 11.61 24.95
CA SER A 210 -30.53 11.63 25.39
C SER A 210 -29.73 10.49 24.75
N ARG A 211 -30.30 9.28 24.67
CA ARG A 211 -29.69 8.13 24.00
C ARG A 211 -29.48 8.39 22.51
N ARG A 212 -30.48 8.95 21.81
CA ARG A 212 -30.36 9.32 20.39
C ARG A 212 -29.22 10.30 20.17
N LYS A 213 -29.14 11.38 20.96
CA LYS A 213 -28.04 12.35 20.87
C LYS A 213 -26.69 11.67 21.05
N LYS A 214 -26.58 10.74 22.01
CA LYS A 214 -25.36 9.98 22.25
C LYS A 214 -25.00 9.06 21.08
N LEU A 215 -25.97 8.31 20.54
CA LEU A 215 -25.78 7.45 19.37
C LEU A 215 -25.34 8.25 18.14
N GLN A 216 -25.91 9.43 17.91
CA GLN A 216 -25.52 10.32 16.81
C GLN A 216 -24.07 10.83 16.98
N GLU A 217 -23.70 11.24 18.19
CA GLU A 217 -22.33 11.63 18.50
C GLU A 217 -21.34 10.47 18.29
N ASP A 218 -21.66 9.29 18.81
CA ASP A 218 -20.80 8.11 18.70
C ASP A 218 -20.68 7.64 17.24
N LEU A 219 -21.77 7.74 16.46
CA LEU A 219 -21.78 7.44 15.03
C LEU A 219 -20.89 8.42 14.27
N TRP A 220 -20.96 9.71 14.57
CA TRP A 220 -20.11 10.74 13.95
C TRP A 220 -18.62 10.47 14.22
N VAL A 221 -18.27 10.16 15.48
CA VAL A 221 -16.89 9.81 15.85
C VAL A 221 -16.41 8.53 15.13
N ALA A 222 -17.25 7.49 15.09
CA ALA A 222 -16.91 6.23 14.44
C ALA A 222 -16.76 6.40 12.91
N ALA A 223 -17.63 7.18 12.28
CA ALA A 223 -17.58 7.49 10.86
C ALA A 223 -16.31 8.28 10.50
N GLN A 224 -15.97 9.31 11.27
CA GLN A 224 -14.77 10.10 11.06
C GLN A 224 -13.48 9.27 11.24
N ALA A 225 -13.47 8.35 12.22
CA ALA A 225 -12.38 7.41 12.42
C ALA A 225 -12.23 6.45 11.24
N HIS A 226 -13.35 5.90 10.74
CA HIS A 226 -13.37 5.02 9.58
C HIS A 226 -12.89 5.71 8.30
N GLU A 227 -13.36 6.93 8.05
CA GLU A 227 -12.93 7.75 6.92
C GLU A 227 -11.42 8.07 7.01
N THR A 228 -10.92 8.47 8.18
CA THR A 228 -9.50 8.75 8.40
C THR A 228 -8.63 7.51 8.13
N LEU A 229 -9.10 6.32 8.54
CA LEU A 229 -8.44 5.06 8.25
C LEU A 229 -8.38 4.78 6.73
N LEU A 230 -9.48 4.96 6.01
CA LEU A 230 -9.54 4.76 4.57
C LEU A 230 -8.68 5.77 3.81
N ARG A 231 -8.71 7.04 4.21
CA ARG A 231 -7.83 8.10 3.69
C ARG A 231 -6.35 7.77 3.87
N GLN A 232 -5.97 7.30 5.06
CA GLN A 232 -4.59 6.89 5.32
C GLN A 232 -4.18 5.69 4.46
N LYS A 233 -5.08 4.70 4.27
CA LYS A 233 -4.84 3.52 3.43
C LYS A 233 -4.76 3.85 1.94
N SER A 234 -5.58 4.78 1.45
CA SER A 234 -5.61 5.18 0.04
C SER A 234 -4.39 5.99 -0.38
N ARG A 235 -3.72 6.64 0.58
CA ARG A 235 -2.56 7.53 0.38
C ARG A 235 -2.88 8.73 -0.52
N THR A 236 -4.15 9.11 -0.65
CA THR A 236 -4.59 10.29 -1.40
C THR A 236 -4.23 11.56 -0.64
N ARG A 237 -3.61 12.54 -1.33
CA ARG A 237 -3.23 13.85 -0.76
C ARG A 237 -4.18 14.99 -1.10
N TRP A 238 -4.87 14.89 -2.23
CA TRP A 238 -5.77 15.92 -2.74
C TRP A 238 -7.18 15.35 -2.80
N LEU A 239 -8.09 15.87 -1.99
CA LEU A 239 -9.51 15.87 -2.30
C LEU A 239 -9.81 17.21 -2.93
N LYS A 240 -10.29 17.20 -4.18
CA LYS A 240 -10.69 18.44 -4.86
C LYS A 240 -12.03 18.97 -4.34
N GLU A 241 -12.86 18.12 -3.74
CA GLU A 241 -14.16 18.47 -3.18
C GLU A 241 -14.36 17.73 -1.86
N GLY A 242 -14.72 18.48 -0.82
CA GLY A 242 -14.65 18.10 0.60
C GLY A 242 -15.75 17.16 1.08
N ASP A 243 -16.23 16.27 0.21
CA ASP A 243 -17.28 15.33 0.58
C ASP A 243 -16.69 14.02 1.15
N CYS A 244 -17.32 13.48 2.18
CA CYS A 244 -16.88 12.32 2.96
C CYS A 244 -17.04 11.01 2.16
N ASN A 245 -16.30 10.86 1.05
CA ASN A 245 -16.49 9.78 0.10
C ASN A 245 -15.63 8.55 0.43
N THR A 246 -16.14 7.70 1.32
CA THR A 246 -15.52 6.41 1.68
C THR A 246 -15.40 5.45 0.49
N ARG A 247 -16.37 5.48 -0.44
CA ARG A 247 -16.36 4.67 -1.68
C ARG A 247 -15.16 5.01 -2.55
N PHE A 248 -14.86 6.29 -2.76
CA PHE A 248 -13.69 6.75 -3.50
C PHE A 248 -12.39 6.21 -2.89
N PHE A 249 -12.24 6.32 -1.56
CA PHE A 249 -11.06 5.78 -0.89
C PHE A 249 -10.97 4.26 -1.00
N HIS A 250 -12.10 3.54 -0.91
CA HIS A 250 -12.15 2.09 -1.07
C HIS A 250 -11.68 1.66 -2.46
N VAL A 251 -12.24 2.25 -3.52
CA VAL A 251 -11.85 2.01 -4.91
C VAL A 251 -10.36 2.30 -5.12
N ARG A 252 -9.87 3.42 -4.58
CA ARG A 252 -8.46 3.79 -4.68
C ARG A 252 -7.54 2.81 -3.93
N VAL A 253 -7.94 2.33 -2.76
CA VAL A 253 -7.21 1.31 -2.00
C VAL A 253 -7.11 0.01 -2.81
N ASN A 254 -8.21 -0.43 -3.43
CA ASN A 254 -8.22 -1.65 -4.23
C ASN A 254 -7.39 -1.51 -5.51
N ALA A 255 -7.45 -0.36 -6.19
CA ALA A 255 -6.59 -0.06 -7.33
C ALA A 255 -5.10 -0.08 -6.93
N ASN A 256 -4.73 0.54 -5.82
CA ASN A 256 -3.36 0.53 -5.30
C ASN A 256 -2.91 -0.88 -4.90
N ARG A 257 -3.77 -1.67 -4.25
CA ARG A 257 -3.48 -3.07 -3.89
C ARG A 257 -3.21 -3.90 -5.14
N ASN A 258 -4.05 -3.79 -6.17
CA ASN A 258 -3.88 -4.53 -7.40
C ASN A 258 -2.57 -4.16 -8.10
N ARG A 259 -2.29 -2.86 -8.24
CA ARG A 259 -1.06 -2.37 -8.87
C ARG A 259 0.20 -2.81 -8.12
N ASN A 260 0.21 -2.69 -6.79
CA ASN A 260 1.41 -2.92 -5.98
C ASN A 260 1.57 -4.37 -5.50
N SER A 261 0.58 -5.23 -5.71
CA SER A 261 0.64 -6.66 -5.38
C SER A 261 1.59 -7.35 -6.35
N ILE A 262 2.55 -8.11 -5.79
CA ILE A 262 3.39 -9.00 -6.58
C ILE A 262 2.55 -10.25 -6.86
N LYS A 263 2.20 -10.48 -8.12
CA LYS A 263 1.40 -11.64 -8.55
C LYS A 263 2.24 -12.89 -8.75
N GLY A 264 3.54 -12.72 -8.94
CA GLY A 264 4.50 -13.76 -9.27
C GLY A 264 5.65 -13.15 -10.09
N LEU A 265 6.61 -13.99 -10.45
CA LEU A 265 7.77 -13.61 -11.26
C LEU A 265 8.03 -14.66 -12.35
N LEU A 266 8.59 -14.24 -13.47
CA LEU A 266 9.15 -15.14 -14.47
C LEU A 266 10.59 -15.48 -14.07
N ILE A 267 10.78 -16.69 -13.52
CA ILE A 267 12.07 -17.21 -13.05
C ILE A 267 12.50 -18.28 -14.06
N GLU A 268 13.66 -18.09 -14.70
CA GLU A 268 14.18 -19.02 -15.71
C GLU A 268 13.17 -19.37 -16.83
N GLY A 269 12.33 -18.40 -17.22
CA GLY A 269 11.30 -18.58 -18.24
C GLY A 269 10.00 -19.26 -17.75
N VAL A 270 9.92 -19.63 -16.48
CA VAL A 270 8.74 -20.25 -15.86
C VAL A 270 8.08 -19.26 -14.90
N TRP A 271 6.76 -19.10 -15.05
CA TRP A 271 6.00 -18.25 -14.12
C TRP A 271 5.87 -18.94 -12.76
N THR A 272 6.34 -18.26 -11.71
CA THR A 272 6.30 -18.73 -10.33
C THR A 272 5.51 -17.74 -9.47
N ASP A 273 4.40 -18.20 -8.87
CA ASP A 273 3.57 -17.45 -7.91
C ASP A 273 3.68 -17.99 -6.46
N GLU A 274 4.59 -18.94 -6.22
CA GLU A 274 4.85 -19.50 -4.90
C GLU A 274 5.62 -18.50 -3.99
N PRO A 275 5.05 -18.06 -2.85
CA PRO A 275 5.62 -16.99 -2.05
C PRO A 275 7.07 -17.19 -1.61
N ASN A 276 7.44 -18.41 -1.22
CA ASN A 276 8.79 -18.70 -0.72
C ASN A 276 9.83 -18.59 -1.84
N LYS A 277 9.55 -19.15 -3.01
CA LYS A 277 10.42 -19.04 -4.18
C LYS A 277 10.54 -17.59 -4.66
N VAL A 278 9.43 -16.87 -4.75
CA VAL A 278 9.44 -15.46 -5.16
C VAL A 278 10.24 -14.58 -4.18
N LYS A 279 10.07 -14.79 -2.86
CA LYS A 279 10.84 -14.06 -1.83
C LYS A 279 12.34 -14.33 -1.93
N GLU A 280 12.71 -15.59 -2.14
CA GLU A 280 14.12 -15.99 -2.25
C GLU A 280 14.78 -15.44 -3.52
N GLU A 281 14.05 -15.45 -4.64
CA GLU A 281 14.51 -14.83 -5.89
C GLU A 281 14.72 -13.32 -5.73
N ILE A 282 13.76 -12.62 -5.10
CA ILE A 282 13.90 -11.19 -4.78
C ILE A 282 15.14 -10.94 -3.93
N ARG A 283 15.34 -11.74 -2.88
CA ARG A 283 16.49 -11.62 -1.97
C ARG A 283 17.79 -11.80 -2.74
N THR A 284 17.91 -12.85 -3.53
CA THR A 284 19.11 -13.20 -4.29
C THR A 284 19.43 -12.15 -5.34
N PHE A 285 18.44 -11.74 -6.15
CA PHE A 285 18.61 -10.73 -7.18
C PHE A 285 19.12 -9.40 -6.62
N PHE A 286 18.48 -8.87 -5.57
CA PHE A 286 18.91 -7.58 -5.01
C PHE A 286 20.20 -7.71 -4.21
N SER A 287 20.46 -8.83 -3.54
CA SER A 287 21.74 -9.10 -2.88
C SER A 287 22.88 -9.02 -3.90
N ASN A 288 22.74 -9.68 -5.05
CA ASN A 288 23.74 -9.65 -6.11
C ASN A 288 23.83 -8.27 -6.76
N ARG A 289 22.69 -7.60 -7.00
CA ARG A 289 22.63 -6.28 -7.64
C ARG A 289 23.29 -5.16 -6.83
N PHE A 290 23.24 -5.27 -5.51
CA PHE A 290 23.83 -4.33 -4.55
C PHE A 290 25.14 -4.84 -3.97
N HIS A 291 25.63 -6.00 -4.42
CA HIS A 291 26.96 -6.47 -4.06
C HIS A 291 28.00 -5.50 -4.65
N GLU A 292 28.86 -4.96 -3.80
CA GLU A 292 29.98 -4.14 -4.26
C GLU A 292 30.99 -5.05 -4.95
N ALA A 293 31.37 -4.73 -6.18
CA ALA A 293 32.43 -5.46 -6.86
C ALA A 293 33.77 -5.14 -6.19
N ASP A 294 34.59 -6.15 -5.94
CA ASP A 294 35.97 -5.97 -5.53
C ASP A 294 36.76 -5.32 -6.67
N PHE A 295 36.76 -3.99 -6.66
CA PHE A 295 37.50 -3.16 -7.57
C PHE A 295 38.40 -2.23 -6.78
N GLN A 296 39.68 -2.21 -7.11
CA GLN A 296 40.63 -1.28 -6.52
C GLN A 296 40.30 0.13 -7.04
N ARG A 297 39.52 0.87 -6.24
CA ARG A 297 39.14 2.25 -6.58
C ARG A 297 40.40 3.09 -6.79
N PRO A 298 40.51 3.85 -7.90
CA PRO A 298 41.66 4.71 -8.11
C PRO A 298 41.75 5.71 -6.96
N ARG A 299 42.95 5.84 -6.42
CA ARG A 299 43.24 6.86 -5.40
C ARG A 299 43.34 8.20 -6.11
N ILE A 300 42.77 9.23 -5.51
CA ILE A 300 42.82 10.59 -6.06
C ILE A 300 44.06 11.32 -5.49
N ASP A 301 45.19 10.60 -5.47
CA ASP A 301 46.43 11.08 -4.89
C ASP A 301 46.99 12.23 -5.76
N GLY A 302 47.47 13.29 -5.11
CA GLY A 302 48.05 14.45 -5.79
C GLY A 302 47.06 15.55 -6.21
N ILE A 303 45.75 15.39 -5.97
CA ILE A 303 44.77 16.47 -6.17
C ILE A 303 44.56 17.23 -4.85
N SER A 304 44.84 18.54 -4.85
CA SER A 304 44.52 19.41 -3.73
C SER A 304 43.04 19.77 -3.76
N PHE A 305 42.27 19.22 -2.82
CA PHE A 305 40.87 19.63 -2.62
C PHE A 305 40.81 20.91 -1.77
N LYS A 306 39.74 21.69 -1.94
CA LYS A 306 39.41 22.73 -0.97
C LYS A 306 39.04 22.05 0.33
N SER A 307 39.88 22.21 1.33
CA SER A 307 39.64 21.71 2.68
C SER A 307 38.81 22.71 3.48
N LEU A 308 37.96 22.19 4.34
CA LEU A 308 37.29 23.01 5.34
C LEU A 308 38.32 23.55 6.33
N ASP A 309 38.11 24.79 6.78
CA ASP A 309 38.93 25.34 7.85
C ASP A 309 38.64 24.62 9.19
N HIS A 310 39.46 24.91 10.20
CA HIS A 310 39.29 24.28 11.52
C HIS A 310 37.92 24.59 12.13
N GLN A 311 37.41 25.81 11.96
CA GLN A 311 36.14 26.23 12.54
C GLN A 311 34.96 25.45 11.91
N GLN A 312 34.96 25.33 10.59
CA GLN A 312 34.00 24.55 9.82
C GLN A 312 34.03 23.07 10.21
N ASN A 313 35.23 22.49 10.34
CA ASN A 313 35.37 21.10 10.80
C ASN A 313 34.82 20.92 12.22
N SER A 314 35.15 21.82 13.14
CA SER A 314 34.62 21.77 14.52
C SER A 314 33.10 21.90 14.56
N MET A 315 32.50 22.71 13.69
CA MET A 315 31.04 22.82 13.58
C MET A 315 30.38 21.54 13.08
N LEU A 316 30.96 20.85 12.10
CA LEU A 316 30.38 19.63 11.52
C LEU A 316 30.40 18.41 12.46
N VAL A 317 31.30 18.40 13.43
CA VAL A 317 31.43 17.30 14.41
C VAL A 317 30.88 17.66 15.78
N ALA A 318 30.30 18.85 15.94
CA ALA A 318 29.70 19.29 17.19
C ALA A 318 28.55 18.36 17.63
N PRO A 319 28.30 18.19 18.93
CA PRO A 319 27.14 17.46 19.42
C PRO A 319 25.83 18.10 18.95
N PHE A 320 24.86 17.27 18.58
CA PHE A 320 23.53 17.71 18.17
C PHE A 320 22.83 18.46 19.32
N GLN A 321 22.25 19.62 19.02
CA GLN A 321 21.42 20.35 19.97
C GLN A 321 20.00 19.77 20.02
N GLU A 322 19.32 19.89 21.16
CA GLU A 322 17.93 19.44 21.29
C GLU A 322 17.00 20.12 20.28
N SER A 323 17.26 21.41 19.99
CA SER A 323 16.53 22.18 18.97
C SER A 323 16.74 21.64 17.55
N GLU A 324 17.96 21.21 17.21
CA GLU A 324 18.25 20.60 15.91
C GLU A 324 17.51 19.28 15.74
N ILE A 325 17.53 18.44 16.78
CA ILE A 325 16.83 17.15 16.79
C ILE A 325 15.32 17.39 16.67
N GLN A 326 14.78 18.37 17.40
CA GLN A 326 13.37 18.74 17.29
C GLN A 326 13.03 19.24 15.89
N ASN A 327 13.83 20.14 15.30
CA ASN A 327 13.59 20.65 13.95
C ASN A 327 13.60 19.52 12.91
N ALA A 328 14.56 18.59 12.99
CA ALA A 328 14.62 17.42 12.10
C ALA A 328 13.34 16.57 12.15
N VAL A 329 12.76 16.39 13.35
CA VAL A 329 11.48 15.70 13.53
C VAL A 329 10.33 16.49 12.90
N TRP A 330 10.32 17.82 13.03
CA TRP A 330 9.25 18.67 12.51
C TRP A 330 9.27 18.82 10.99
N ASP A 331 10.46 18.89 10.39
CA ASP A 331 10.68 18.92 8.94
C ASP A 331 10.24 17.62 8.26
N CYS A 332 10.28 16.51 9.00
CA CYS A 332 9.76 15.24 8.52
C CYS A 332 8.23 15.26 8.36
N GLY A 333 7.74 14.91 7.18
CA GLY A 333 6.30 14.84 6.91
C GLY A 333 5.56 13.80 7.77
N ASN A 334 4.38 14.18 8.29
CA ASN A 334 3.61 13.40 9.27
C ASN A 334 3.22 11.99 8.78
N ASP A 335 2.73 11.89 7.54
CA ASP A 335 2.08 10.68 7.02
C ASP A 335 2.99 9.84 6.10
N LYS A 336 4.31 9.93 6.26
CA LYS A 336 5.26 9.09 5.52
C LYS A 336 5.08 7.61 5.88
N SER A 337 5.49 6.72 4.99
CA SER A 337 5.42 5.27 5.24
C SER A 337 6.34 4.88 6.40
N PRO A 338 5.83 4.11 7.38
CA PRO A 338 6.62 3.64 8.52
C PRO A 338 7.58 2.51 8.09
N GLY A 339 8.61 2.30 8.90
CA GLY A 339 9.50 1.14 8.77
C GLY A 339 8.92 -0.10 9.46
N PRO A 340 9.76 -1.09 9.80
CA PRO A 340 9.37 -2.32 10.52
C PRO A 340 8.79 -2.11 11.92
N ASP A 341 9.10 -0.97 12.54
CA ASP A 341 8.53 -0.53 13.81
C ASP A 341 7.02 -0.23 13.71
N GLY A 342 6.56 0.22 12.54
CA GLY A 342 5.17 0.60 12.31
C GLY A 342 4.81 2.02 12.80
N ILE A 343 5.80 2.81 13.19
CA ILE A 343 5.64 4.17 13.74
C ILE A 343 5.88 5.22 12.64
N ASN A 344 5.08 6.29 12.64
CA ASN A 344 5.25 7.43 11.74
C ASN A 344 5.58 8.72 12.53
N PHE A 345 5.95 9.79 11.82
CA PHE A 345 6.28 11.06 12.47
C PHE A 345 5.08 11.75 13.09
N ARG A 346 3.85 11.48 12.63
CA ARG A 346 2.64 11.98 13.29
C ARG A 346 2.55 11.47 14.74
N PHE A 347 2.82 10.19 14.96
CA PHE A 347 2.88 9.61 16.29
C PHE A 347 3.99 10.26 17.14
N ILE A 348 5.20 10.40 16.60
CA ILE A 348 6.32 11.00 17.35
C ILE A 348 5.99 12.44 17.78
N LYS A 349 5.45 13.25 16.87
CA LYS A 349 5.05 14.64 17.18
C LYS A 349 3.93 14.69 18.22
N GLN A 350 2.95 13.78 18.14
CA GLN A 350 1.82 13.72 19.08
C GLN A 350 2.25 13.36 20.50
N PHE A 351 3.28 12.53 20.66
CA PHE A 351 3.79 12.07 21.95
C PHE A 351 5.19 12.62 22.25
N TRP A 352 5.55 13.78 21.66
CA TRP A 352 6.91 14.31 21.76
C TRP A 352 7.38 14.44 23.21
N ASP A 353 6.55 15.00 24.10
CA ASP A 353 6.91 15.18 25.49
C ASP A 353 7.20 13.87 26.24
N THR A 354 6.53 12.78 25.85
CA THR A 354 6.75 11.45 26.40
C THR A 354 8.01 10.80 25.83
N LEU A 355 8.32 11.05 24.56
CA LEU A 355 9.37 10.34 23.81
C LEU A 355 10.73 11.06 23.78
N LYS A 356 10.74 12.40 23.92
CA LYS A 356 11.89 13.26 23.60
C LYS A 356 13.16 12.88 24.34
N HIS A 357 13.08 12.52 25.62
CA HIS A 357 14.25 12.17 26.42
C HIS A 357 14.93 10.88 25.92
N ASP A 358 14.15 9.87 25.53
CA ASP A 358 14.71 8.64 24.94
C ASP A 358 15.30 8.91 23.54
N ILE A 359 14.70 9.83 22.76
CA ILE A 359 15.19 10.23 21.43
C ILE A 359 16.49 11.03 21.53
N PHE A 360 16.58 12.03 22.41
CA PHE A 360 17.81 12.80 22.63
C PHE A 360 18.94 11.88 23.07
N ARG A 361 18.67 11.01 24.04
CA ARG A 361 19.63 10.00 24.49
C ARG A 361 20.12 9.12 23.34
N TYR A 362 19.22 8.65 22.47
CA TYR A 362 19.58 7.88 21.29
C TYR A 362 20.54 8.64 20.37
N ILE A 363 20.24 9.89 20.04
CA ILE A 363 21.03 10.70 19.11
C ILE A 363 22.40 11.07 19.70
N HIS A 364 22.47 11.43 20.98
CA HIS A 364 23.74 11.71 21.65
C HIS A 364 24.64 10.48 21.74
N GLU A 365 24.07 9.31 22.09
CA GLU A 365 24.85 8.08 22.13
C GLU A 365 25.28 7.61 20.72
N PHE A 366 24.47 7.89 19.67
CA PHE A 366 24.90 7.67 18.30
C PHE A 366 26.10 8.55 17.94
N HIS A 367 26.04 9.86 18.25
CA HIS A 367 27.16 10.80 18.03
C HIS A 367 28.45 10.35 18.71
N ALA A 368 28.36 9.96 19.99
CA ALA A 368 29.52 9.56 20.78
C ALA A 368 30.17 8.25 20.32
N ASN A 369 29.37 7.28 19.85
CA ASN A 369 29.87 5.93 19.53
C ASN A 369 30.04 5.66 18.02
N GLY A 370 29.45 6.49 17.15
CA GLY A 370 29.47 6.29 15.69
C GLY A 370 28.79 5.00 15.22
N ALA A 371 27.91 4.41 16.02
CA ALA A 371 27.35 3.09 15.77
C ALA A 371 25.82 3.04 15.96
N ILE A 372 25.14 2.19 15.17
CA ILE A 372 23.71 1.89 15.30
C ILE A 372 23.56 0.37 15.56
N PRO A 373 22.90 -0.08 16.65
CA PRO A 373 22.76 -1.47 17.01
C PRO A 373 21.89 -2.21 16.02
N ARG A 374 22.15 -3.51 15.97
CA ARG A 374 21.42 -4.43 15.12
C ARG A 374 19.91 -4.37 15.40
N GLY A 375 19.16 -4.16 14.33
CA GLY A 375 17.69 -4.11 14.34
C GLY A 375 17.13 -2.69 14.42
N CYS A 376 17.92 -1.67 14.75
CA CYS A 376 17.49 -0.26 14.67
C CYS A 376 17.57 0.29 13.24
N ASN A 377 18.41 -0.32 12.39
CA ASN A 377 18.54 -0.03 10.96
C ASN A 377 17.77 -1.02 10.06
N ALA A 378 16.89 -1.83 10.64
CA ALA A 378 16.06 -2.73 9.86
C ALA A 378 15.09 -1.93 8.97
N SER A 379 14.97 -2.34 7.70
CA SER A 379 14.07 -1.72 6.73
C SER A 379 13.24 -2.78 6.00
N PHE A 380 12.09 -2.36 5.50
CA PHE A 380 11.40 -3.16 4.49
C PHE A 380 11.84 -2.72 3.10
N ILE A 381 12.05 -3.69 2.21
CA ILE A 381 12.19 -3.40 0.78
C ILE A 381 10.80 -3.47 0.16
N ALA A 382 10.28 -2.33 -0.27
CA ALA A 382 9.05 -2.23 -1.04
C ALA A 382 9.40 -2.19 -2.53
N LEU A 383 8.83 -3.10 -3.32
CA LEU A 383 9.00 -3.14 -4.76
C LEU A 383 7.86 -2.40 -5.44
N ILE A 384 8.16 -1.25 -6.05
CA ILE A 384 7.17 -0.44 -6.76
C ILE A 384 7.25 -0.74 -8.27
N PRO A 385 6.13 -1.13 -8.91
CA PRO A 385 6.13 -1.45 -10.34
C PRO A 385 6.45 -0.20 -11.18
N LYS A 386 7.39 -0.33 -12.12
CA LYS A 386 7.72 0.72 -13.11
C LYS A 386 6.77 0.70 -14.30
N ILE A 387 6.24 -0.47 -14.64
CA ILE A 387 5.34 -0.70 -15.78
C ILE A 387 4.04 -1.37 -15.33
N SER A 388 3.06 -1.47 -16.24
CA SER A 388 1.88 -2.30 -16.04
C SER A 388 2.24 -3.78 -16.11
N ASN A 389 1.66 -4.60 -15.22
CA ASN A 389 1.83 -6.05 -15.19
C ASN A 389 3.31 -6.52 -15.21
N PRO A 390 4.15 -6.06 -14.27
CA PRO A 390 5.53 -6.49 -14.18
C PRO A 390 5.66 -8.00 -13.96
N GLN A 391 6.66 -8.61 -14.58
CA GLN A 391 6.98 -10.03 -14.51
C GLN A 391 8.44 -10.28 -14.09
N HIS A 392 9.32 -9.28 -14.25
CA HIS A 392 10.74 -9.39 -13.94
C HIS A 392 11.17 -8.40 -12.86
N LEU A 393 12.19 -8.74 -12.08
CA LEU A 393 12.68 -7.89 -10.99
C LEU A 393 13.27 -6.55 -11.45
N GLY A 394 13.81 -6.49 -12.67
CA GLY A 394 14.26 -5.24 -13.30
C GLY A 394 13.15 -4.21 -13.52
N GLU A 395 11.89 -4.67 -13.59
CA GLU A 395 10.69 -3.85 -13.81
C GLU A 395 10.13 -3.27 -12.52
N TYR A 396 10.76 -3.57 -11.38
CA TYR A 396 10.44 -2.97 -10.09
C TYR A 396 11.51 -1.95 -9.68
N LYS A 397 11.07 -0.90 -8.99
CA LYS A 397 11.94 0.04 -8.29
C LYS A 397 11.95 -0.35 -6.80
N PRO A 398 13.08 -0.80 -6.24
CA PRO A 398 13.18 -1.05 -4.81
C PRO A 398 13.20 0.27 -4.03
N ILE A 399 12.41 0.34 -2.96
CA ILE A 399 12.38 1.45 -2.02
C ILE A 399 12.60 0.90 -0.61
N SER A 400 13.60 1.42 0.09
CA SER A 400 13.85 1.10 1.49
C SER A 400 12.92 1.91 2.40
N LEU A 401 12.07 1.23 3.16
CA LEU A 401 11.23 1.81 4.20
C LEU A 401 11.99 1.75 5.52
N ILE A 402 12.84 2.75 5.74
CA ILE A 402 13.59 2.96 6.99
C ILE A 402 12.68 3.49 8.10
N GLY A 403 13.01 3.13 9.35
CA GLY A 403 12.31 3.59 10.55
C GLY A 403 12.49 5.09 10.79
N CYS A 404 11.64 5.70 11.63
CA CYS A 404 11.72 7.14 11.91
C CYS A 404 13.02 7.53 12.60
N MET A 405 13.55 6.69 13.49
CA MET A 405 14.79 6.99 14.22
C MET A 405 16.00 7.12 13.29
N TYR A 406 16.10 6.23 12.31
CA TYR A 406 17.14 6.28 11.28
C TYR A 406 16.98 7.46 10.31
N LYS A 407 15.81 8.12 10.28
CA LYS A 407 15.60 9.34 9.47
C LYS A 407 15.93 10.62 10.23
N ILE A 408 16.01 10.55 11.57
CA ILE A 408 16.37 11.68 12.44
C ILE A 408 17.89 11.81 12.49
N VAL A 409 18.59 10.67 12.60
CA VAL A 409 20.01 10.55 12.27
C VAL A 409 20.21 10.86 10.80
#